data_AF-A0A958QT26-F1
#
_entry.id   AF-A0A958QT26-F1
#
_cell.length_a   1.000
_cell.length_b   1.000
_cell.length_c   1.000
_cell.angle_alpha   90.00
_cell.angle_beta   90.00
_cell.angle_gamma   90.00
#
_symmetry.space_group_name_H-M   'P 1'
#
loop_
_entity.id
_entity.type
_entity.pdbx_description
1 polymer ?
#
loop_
_entity_poly.entity_id
_entity_poly.type
_entity_poly.pdbx_seq_one_letter_code
_entity_poly.pdbx_strand_id
1 'polypeptide(L)'
;QAARQCIKDLYGKSYLPAQARDYAKKKVKGAQEAHEAIRPSGVEFVKPELSGLSGVQFKLYDLIWKRTIASQMVNAEQKQVSVKLSVGEAVFSASGMTIEFPGFLKAYVEGSDDPEATLENREIRLPKLKVGDSVTCAKIEGTEHETKPPARYTEASLVQRMEKDGIGRPSTYAAIISTIQDRGYVKKVGNALVPTFTALVVSKLLSEYLPNYVDVNFTSGMENSLDEIAQGEMDFVKYLDSVYFGKSGLKSSVETQEKQINDETSRSIQLEGLEELSFRIGRYGAYVCKTQKKTGEEICASLPENQMPGDITAETANKLIDQKINGTDALGKDPETGLPIYVLTGRYGPYVQLGDSEGEKEKPKRMAIPPSMDPESLNVKDALNLLSLPKTLGEHPETGKVIKVGLGRFGPYVVHDGDFRSIPKTENIFEVDFAKALELLSQPKKVRGRSTAIKELGKHPETEEAMGVYSGKYGPYVKCGKVNVSLPDDLEPENVTAEKAIELLAPKITASKKKTKKKSTGKKTTKKSSKKPTANKKVKSSGKDEDSSANKKIIRRRASSESSTANR
;
A
#
# COMPACT_ATOMS: atom_id res chain seq x y z
N GLN A 1 -39.01 -2.21 -3.42
CA GLN A 1 -40.04 -2.54 -2.41
C GLN A 1 -39.51 -3.54 -1.38
N ALA A 2 -38.98 -4.70 -1.79
CA ALA A 2 -38.18 -5.66 -1.00
C ALA A 2 -37.81 -5.26 0.45
N ALA A 3 -36.87 -4.30 0.62
CA ALA A 3 -36.41 -3.84 1.92
C ALA A 3 -37.53 -3.48 2.92
N ARG A 4 -38.62 -2.83 2.47
CA ARG A 4 -39.77 -2.46 3.32
C ARG A 4 -40.53 -3.68 3.83
N GLN A 5 -40.60 -4.75 3.04
CA GLN A 5 -41.19 -6.01 3.45
C GLN A 5 -40.27 -6.73 4.45
N CYS A 6 -38.97 -6.83 4.16
CA CYS A 6 -37.97 -7.36 5.10
C CYS A 6 -37.96 -6.63 6.45
N ILE A 7 -38.11 -5.29 6.48
CA ILE A 7 -38.22 -4.51 7.72
C ILE A 7 -39.47 -4.91 8.51
N LYS A 8 -40.62 -4.96 7.85
CA LYS A 8 -41.91 -5.32 8.46
C LYS A 8 -41.86 -6.71 9.09
N ASP A 9 -41.20 -7.66 8.44
CA ASP A 9 -41.22 -9.07 8.83
C ASP A 9 -40.13 -9.44 9.85
N LEU A 10 -39.01 -8.70 9.91
CA LEU A 10 -37.89 -8.95 10.84
C LEU A 10 -37.84 -8.01 12.05
N TYR A 11 -38.21 -6.74 11.86
CA TYR A 11 -38.11 -5.70 12.90
C TYR A 11 -39.49 -5.20 13.35
N GLY A 12 -40.53 -5.40 12.53
CA GLY A 12 -41.91 -5.03 12.83
C GLY A 12 -42.31 -3.64 12.31
N LYS A 13 -43.62 -3.37 12.37
CA LYS A 13 -44.24 -2.16 11.77
C LYS A 13 -43.71 -0.84 12.35
N SER A 14 -43.26 -0.82 13.61
CA SER A 14 -42.68 0.38 14.27
C SER A 14 -41.36 0.83 13.64
N TYR A 15 -40.59 -0.08 13.03
CA TYR A 15 -39.32 0.26 12.37
C TYR A 15 -39.50 0.70 10.91
N LEU A 16 -40.72 0.60 10.36
CA LEU A 16 -41.03 0.90 8.97
C LEU A 16 -41.58 2.33 8.81
N PRO A 17 -40.89 3.25 8.10
CA PRO A 17 -41.39 4.60 7.87
C PRO A 17 -42.63 4.59 6.97
N ALA A 18 -43.56 5.52 7.21
CA ALA A 18 -44.83 5.60 6.49
C ALA A 18 -44.65 5.64 4.96
N GLN A 19 -43.73 6.48 4.48
CA GLN A 19 -43.31 6.56 3.08
C GLN A 19 -41.94 5.86 2.88
N ALA A 20 -41.62 5.53 1.62
CA ALA A 20 -40.27 5.04 1.26
C ALA A 20 -39.24 6.17 1.37
N ARG A 21 -37.98 5.82 1.66
CA ARG A 21 -36.88 6.80 1.78
C ARG A 21 -36.12 6.90 0.46
N ASP A 22 -36.16 8.08 -0.16
CA ASP A 22 -35.36 8.41 -1.33
C ASP A 22 -34.06 9.13 -0.91
N TYR A 23 -32.96 8.77 -1.56
CA TYR A 23 -31.62 9.28 -1.34
C TYR A 23 -31.01 9.95 -2.60
N ALA A 24 -31.74 10.03 -3.71
CA ALA A 24 -31.29 10.61 -4.99
C ALA A 24 -30.84 12.07 -4.93
N LYS A 25 -31.13 12.79 -3.84
CA LYS A 25 -30.64 14.15 -3.59
C LYS A 25 -29.13 14.23 -3.31
N LYS A 26 -28.44 13.10 -3.05
CA LYS A 26 -26.97 13.02 -3.06
C LYS A 26 -26.45 12.67 -4.46
N LYS A 27 -26.55 13.63 -5.39
CA LYS A 27 -25.97 13.50 -6.74
C LYS A 27 -24.44 13.45 -6.66
N VAL A 28 -23.86 12.32 -7.10
CA VAL A 28 -22.45 12.23 -7.48
C VAL A 28 -22.39 12.67 -8.94
N LYS A 29 -21.68 13.77 -9.24
CA LYS A 29 -21.57 14.28 -10.61
C LYS A 29 -20.99 13.22 -11.55
N GLY A 30 -21.63 13.04 -12.71
CA GLY A 30 -21.05 12.34 -13.86
C GLY A 30 -22.04 11.48 -14.64
N ALA A 31 -21.56 10.89 -15.73
CA ALA A 31 -22.33 9.98 -16.59
C ALA A 31 -22.75 8.68 -15.88
N GLN A 32 -22.19 8.41 -14.69
CA GLN A 32 -22.45 7.23 -13.88
C GLN A 32 -23.71 7.34 -13.00
N GLU A 33 -24.44 8.47 -13.02
CA GLU A 33 -25.75 8.60 -12.35
C GLU A 33 -26.82 7.58 -12.84
N ALA A 34 -26.59 6.90 -13.97
CA ALA A 34 -27.47 5.88 -14.53
C ALA A 34 -27.44 4.51 -13.78
N HIS A 35 -26.70 4.39 -12.68
CA HIS A 35 -26.55 3.14 -11.93
C HIS A 35 -27.31 3.15 -10.60
N GLU A 36 -27.98 2.03 -10.29
CA GLU A 36 -28.60 1.82 -8.98
C GLU A 36 -27.52 1.60 -7.90
N ALA A 37 -27.81 2.01 -6.65
CA ALA A 37 -26.93 1.77 -5.51
C ALA A 37 -26.65 0.27 -5.28
N ILE A 38 -25.46 -0.05 -4.77
CA ILE A 38 -25.07 -1.43 -4.46
C ILE A 38 -25.98 -1.97 -3.35
N ARG A 39 -26.84 -2.94 -3.70
CA ARG A 39 -27.84 -3.59 -2.85
C ARG A 39 -27.98 -5.07 -3.19
N PRO A 40 -28.69 -5.90 -2.38
CA PRO A 40 -29.09 -7.23 -2.81
C PRO A 40 -29.91 -7.19 -4.11
N SER A 41 -29.66 -8.15 -4.99
CA SER A 41 -30.40 -8.36 -6.25
C SER A 41 -31.79 -8.97 -6.01
N GLY A 42 -32.60 -9.04 -7.07
CA GLY A 42 -33.93 -9.65 -7.04
C GLY A 42 -35.07 -8.71 -6.66
N VAL A 43 -36.29 -9.25 -6.73
CA VAL A 43 -37.55 -8.59 -6.30
C VAL A 43 -37.77 -8.77 -4.79
N GLU A 44 -37.26 -9.86 -4.24
CA GLU A 44 -37.16 -10.16 -2.81
C GLU A 44 -35.68 -10.32 -2.44
N PHE A 45 -35.29 -9.91 -1.23
CA PHE A 45 -33.89 -9.98 -0.79
C PHE A 45 -33.68 -11.22 0.07
N VAL A 46 -32.87 -12.16 -0.45
CA VAL A 46 -32.38 -13.32 0.31
C VAL A 46 -31.68 -12.82 1.59
N LYS A 47 -31.91 -13.49 2.72
CA LYS A 47 -31.23 -13.16 3.98
C LYS A 47 -29.78 -13.67 3.92
N PRO A 48 -28.78 -13.03 4.56
CA PRO A 48 -27.39 -13.47 4.48
C PRO A 48 -27.19 -14.95 4.85
N GLU A 49 -27.89 -15.44 5.87
CA GLU A 49 -27.84 -16.82 6.39
C GLU A 49 -28.40 -17.85 5.39
N LEU A 50 -29.23 -17.40 4.44
CA LEU A 50 -29.86 -18.23 3.41
C LEU A 50 -29.20 -18.07 2.03
N SER A 51 -28.09 -17.32 1.95
CA SER A 51 -27.46 -16.97 0.67
C SER A 51 -26.53 -18.05 0.09
N GLY A 52 -26.22 -19.11 0.85
CA GLY A 52 -25.20 -20.11 0.50
C GLY A 52 -23.74 -19.60 0.55
N LEU A 53 -23.54 -18.28 0.66
CA LEU A 53 -22.22 -17.66 0.68
C LEU A 53 -21.47 -17.97 1.97
N SER A 54 -20.14 -18.00 1.88
CA SER A 54 -19.24 -18.20 3.03
C SER A 54 -18.10 -17.18 3.06
N GLY A 55 -17.41 -17.11 4.20
CA GLY A 55 -16.19 -16.31 4.37
C GLY A 55 -16.35 -14.82 3.99
N VAL A 56 -15.52 -14.36 3.06
CA VAL A 56 -15.48 -12.95 2.65
C VAL A 56 -16.69 -12.55 1.80
N GLN A 57 -17.24 -13.47 0.99
CA GLN A 57 -18.46 -13.21 0.21
C GLN A 57 -19.66 -13.02 1.13
N PHE A 58 -19.82 -13.89 2.13
CA PHE A 58 -20.85 -13.74 3.17
C PHE A 58 -20.74 -12.39 3.88
N LYS A 59 -19.56 -12.06 4.44
CA LYS A 59 -19.37 -10.80 5.19
C LYS A 59 -19.65 -9.55 4.34
N LEU A 60 -19.30 -9.55 3.06
CA LEU A 60 -19.61 -8.44 2.16
C LEU A 60 -21.11 -8.37 1.83
N TYR A 61 -21.77 -9.51 1.59
CA TYR A 61 -23.20 -9.56 1.33
C TYR A 61 -24.02 -9.14 2.55
N ASP A 62 -23.68 -9.61 3.74
CA ASP A 62 -24.26 -9.21 5.02
C ASP A 62 -24.17 -7.69 5.24
N LEU A 63 -22.99 -7.11 5.03
CA LEU A 63 -22.79 -5.65 5.13
C LEU A 63 -23.69 -4.88 4.15
N ILE A 64 -23.76 -5.31 2.89
CA ILE A 64 -24.61 -4.71 1.85
C ILE A 64 -26.09 -4.85 2.20
N TRP A 65 -26.51 -6.03 2.67
CA TRP A 65 -27.88 -6.32 3.07
C TRP A 65 -28.29 -5.47 4.27
N LYS A 66 -27.53 -5.49 5.37
CA LYS A 66 -27.77 -4.70 6.59
C LYS A 66 -27.85 -3.20 6.28
N ARG A 67 -26.91 -2.66 5.49
CA ARG A 67 -26.91 -1.24 5.08
C ARG A 67 -28.11 -0.90 4.20
N THR A 68 -28.52 -1.78 3.29
CA THR A 68 -29.72 -1.59 2.45
C THR A 68 -30.99 -1.55 3.29
N ILE A 69 -31.15 -2.51 4.21
CA ILE A 69 -32.31 -2.58 5.12
C ILE A 69 -32.35 -1.33 6.03
N ALA A 70 -31.25 -0.99 6.69
CA ALA A 70 -31.15 0.20 7.54
C ALA A 70 -31.52 1.50 6.81
N SER A 71 -31.18 1.65 5.52
CA SER A 71 -31.53 2.84 4.73
C SER A 71 -33.05 3.07 4.61
N GLN A 72 -33.87 2.02 4.70
CA GLN A 72 -35.33 2.11 4.57
C GLN A 72 -36.07 2.05 5.92
N MET A 73 -35.35 2.04 7.04
CA MET A 73 -35.92 2.08 8.40
C MET A 73 -36.16 3.51 8.89
N VAL A 74 -36.92 3.67 9.97
CA VAL A 74 -37.08 4.96 10.67
C VAL A 74 -35.77 5.42 11.35
N ASN A 75 -35.73 6.69 11.75
CA ASN A 75 -34.61 7.23 12.51
C ASN A 75 -34.49 6.55 13.89
N ALA A 76 -33.28 6.60 14.46
CA ALA A 76 -33.12 6.41 15.89
C ALA A 76 -33.60 7.67 16.64
N GLU A 77 -34.21 7.48 17.81
CA GLU A 77 -34.59 8.53 18.73
C GLU A 77 -33.65 8.46 19.94
N GLN A 78 -32.95 9.57 20.20
CA GLN A 78 -31.87 9.63 21.17
C GLN A 78 -32.04 10.85 22.07
N LYS A 79 -31.84 10.63 23.37
CA LYS A 79 -31.96 11.65 24.40
C LYS A 79 -30.60 11.96 24.97
N GLN A 80 -30.14 13.16 24.68
CA GLN A 80 -28.92 13.73 25.23
C GLN A 80 -29.27 14.54 26.49
N VAL A 81 -28.47 14.39 27.53
CA VAL A 81 -28.61 15.11 28.80
C VAL A 81 -27.25 15.70 29.13
N SER A 82 -27.15 17.03 29.23
CA SER A 82 -25.94 17.69 29.72
C SER A 82 -26.22 18.33 31.08
N VAL A 83 -25.30 18.13 32.01
CA VAL A 83 -25.36 18.65 33.38
C VAL A 83 -24.13 19.53 33.59
N LYS A 84 -24.34 20.73 34.15
CA LYS A 84 -23.27 21.62 34.61
C LYS A 84 -23.35 21.73 36.12
N LEU A 85 -22.21 21.62 36.79
CA LEU A 85 -22.08 21.63 38.25
C LEU A 85 -21.10 22.74 38.63
N SER A 86 -21.61 23.81 39.24
CA SER A 86 -20.79 24.90 39.77
C SER A 86 -20.27 24.54 41.16
N VAL A 87 -18.96 24.58 41.35
CA VAL A 87 -18.28 24.22 42.61
C VAL A 87 -17.25 25.30 42.91
N GLY A 88 -17.62 26.27 43.75
CA GLY A 88 -16.86 27.52 43.90
C GLY A 88 -16.82 28.27 42.57
N GLU A 89 -15.60 28.61 42.11
CA GLU A 89 -15.37 29.26 40.81
C GLU A 89 -15.32 28.27 39.64
N ALA A 90 -15.23 26.97 39.90
CA ALA A 90 -15.11 25.94 38.86
C ALA A 90 -16.47 25.49 38.32
N VAL A 91 -16.53 25.16 37.02
CA VAL A 91 -17.70 24.56 36.38
C VAL A 91 -17.31 23.20 35.80
N PHE A 92 -17.78 22.14 36.43
CA PHE A 92 -17.70 20.78 35.89
C PHE A 92 -18.85 20.53 34.92
N SER A 93 -18.63 19.71 33.89
CA SER A 93 -19.68 19.31 32.95
C SER A 93 -19.70 17.81 32.73
N ALA A 94 -20.90 17.25 32.71
CA ALA A 94 -21.17 15.87 32.32
C ALA A 94 -22.10 15.86 31.09
N SER A 95 -21.96 14.86 30.24
CA SER A 95 -22.84 14.62 29.10
C SER A 95 -23.21 13.14 29.06
N GLY A 96 -24.49 12.87 28.89
CA GLY A 96 -25.07 11.54 28.79
C GLY A 96 -25.90 11.40 27.52
N MET A 97 -26.03 10.17 27.04
CA MET A 97 -26.87 9.81 25.91
C MET A 97 -27.57 8.49 26.20
N THR A 98 -28.87 8.43 25.91
CA THR A 98 -29.69 7.22 25.95
C THR A 98 -30.49 7.09 24.66
N ILE A 99 -30.76 5.87 24.23
CA ILE A 99 -31.47 5.55 23.00
C ILE A 99 -32.91 5.22 23.38
N GLU A 100 -33.82 6.18 23.23
CA GLU A 100 -35.25 5.96 23.52
C GLU A 100 -35.91 5.08 22.45
N PHE A 101 -35.40 5.10 21.20
CA PHE A 101 -35.74 4.11 20.18
C PHE A 101 -34.57 3.87 19.19
N PRO A 102 -34.12 2.62 18.93
CA PRO A 102 -32.92 2.39 18.11
C PRO A 102 -33.13 2.59 16.60
N GLY A 103 -34.36 2.48 16.08
CA GLY A 103 -34.65 2.66 14.66
C GLY A 103 -33.72 1.84 13.75
N PHE A 104 -33.17 2.47 12.71
CA PHE A 104 -32.21 1.85 11.79
C PHE A 104 -30.96 1.25 12.46
N LEU A 105 -30.57 1.73 13.65
CA LEU A 105 -29.37 1.23 14.33
C LEU A 105 -29.48 -0.24 14.71
N LYS A 106 -30.71 -0.75 14.93
CA LYS A 106 -30.93 -2.18 15.23
C LYS A 106 -30.55 -3.10 14.05
N ALA A 107 -30.53 -2.59 12.82
CA ALA A 107 -30.08 -3.35 11.65
C ALA A 107 -28.61 -3.10 11.27
N TYR A 108 -28.07 -1.92 11.59
CA TYR A 108 -26.71 -1.52 11.19
C TYR A 108 -26.11 -0.48 12.14
N VAL A 109 -24.95 -0.80 12.72
CA VAL A 109 -24.06 0.16 13.37
C VAL A 109 -22.74 0.22 12.59
N GLU A 110 -22.32 1.42 12.19
CA GLU A 110 -21.12 1.57 11.37
C GLU A 110 -19.86 1.20 12.17
N GLY A 111 -19.10 0.24 11.64
CA GLY A 111 -17.86 -0.26 12.25
C GLY A 111 -18.02 -1.46 13.21
N SER A 112 -19.18 -2.12 13.28
CA SER A 112 -19.37 -3.32 14.12
C SER A 112 -20.17 -4.43 13.42
N ASP A 113 -19.80 -5.69 13.71
CA ASP A 113 -20.53 -6.88 13.27
C ASP A 113 -21.76 -7.17 14.18
N ASP A 114 -21.76 -6.67 15.43
CA ASP A 114 -22.84 -6.79 16.43
C ASP A 114 -23.45 -5.41 16.75
N PRO A 115 -24.66 -5.09 16.24
CA PRO A 115 -25.34 -3.84 16.56
C PRO A 115 -25.74 -3.69 18.03
N GLU A 116 -26.26 -4.72 18.69
CA GLU A 116 -26.91 -4.56 20.00
C GLU A 116 -25.88 -4.34 21.10
N ALA A 117 -24.82 -5.15 21.15
CA ALA A 117 -23.70 -4.92 22.07
C ALA A 117 -23.02 -3.57 21.84
N THR A 118 -22.99 -3.06 20.60
CA THR A 118 -22.41 -1.75 20.29
C THR A 118 -23.33 -0.58 20.68
N LEU A 119 -24.64 -0.79 20.76
CA LEU A 119 -25.60 0.23 21.20
C LEU A 119 -25.58 0.40 22.71
N GLU A 120 -25.51 -0.69 23.47
CA GLU A 120 -25.35 -0.63 24.93
C GLU A 120 -24.04 0.08 25.34
N ASN A 121 -22.92 -0.26 24.69
CA ASN A 121 -21.62 0.40 24.90
C ASN A 121 -21.58 1.88 24.45
N ARG A 122 -22.65 2.40 23.83
CA ARG A 122 -22.78 3.82 23.45
C ARG A 122 -23.69 4.62 24.40
N GLU A 123 -24.39 3.98 25.34
CA GLU A 123 -25.20 4.71 26.31
C GLU A 123 -24.38 5.19 27.52
N ILE A 124 -24.49 6.48 27.81
CA ILE A 124 -23.96 7.09 29.03
C ILE A 124 -25.17 7.60 29.82
N ARG A 125 -25.64 6.79 30.77
CA ARG A 125 -26.80 7.07 31.61
C ARG A 125 -26.42 7.98 32.77
N LEU A 126 -26.84 9.24 32.71
CA LEU A 126 -26.76 10.15 33.87
C LEU A 126 -27.95 9.94 34.83
N PRO A 127 -27.77 10.17 36.14
CA PRO A 127 -28.88 10.15 37.09
C PRO A 127 -29.91 11.24 36.80
N LYS A 128 -31.14 11.05 37.28
CA LYS A 128 -32.17 12.10 37.24
C LYS A 128 -31.78 13.22 38.21
N LEU A 129 -31.49 14.40 37.67
CA LEU A 129 -31.13 15.61 38.41
C LEU A 129 -32.05 16.77 38.03
N LYS A 130 -32.18 17.74 38.93
CA LYS A 130 -32.89 19.03 38.77
C LYS A 130 -31.94 20.18 39.04
N VAL A 131 -32.32 21.37 38.57
CA VAL A 131 -31.62 22.61 38.92
C VAL A 131 -31.80 22.88 40.42
N GLY A 132 -30.67 23.00 41.15
CA GLY A 132 -30.65 23.15 42.60
C GLY A 132 -30.35 21.87 43.39
N ASP A 133 -30.30 20.69 42.74
CA ASP A 133 -29.89 19.46 43.41
C ASP A 133 -28.41 19.56 43.84
N SER A 134 -28.13 19.21 45.09
CA SER A 134 -26.76 19.17 45.64
C SER A 134 -26.12 17.80 45.39
N VAL A 135 -24.85 17.79 44.96
CA VAL A 135 -24.08 16.57 44.69
C VAL A 135 -22.80 16.52 45.52
N THR A 136 -22.48 15.34 46.06
CA THR A 136 -21.25 15.12 46.82
C THR A 136 -20.13 14.70 45.88
N CYS A 137 -18.97 15.37 45.95
CA CYS A 137 -17.78 14.94 45.23
C CYS A 137 -17.20 13.67 45.89
N ALA A 138 -17.21 12.54 45.18
CA ALA A 138 -16.68 11.26 45.69
C ALA A 138 -15.17 11.08 45.45
N LYS A 139 -14.63 11.68 44.38
CA LYS A 139 -13.21 11.63 44.00
C LYS A 139 -12.88 12.82 43.10
N ILE A 140 -11.65 13.32 43.18
CA ILE A 140 -11.05 14.25 42.23
C ILE A 140 -9.77 13.62 41.71
N GLU A 141 -9.56 13.65 40.40
CA GLU A 141 -8.34 13.19 39.73
C GLU A 141 -7.91 14.26 38.72
N GLY A 142 -6.62 14.62 38.73
CA GLY A 142 -6.04 15.48 37.70
C GLY A 142 -5.60 14.63 36.50
N THR A 143 -6.23 14.83 35.34
CA THR A 143 -5.91 14.12 34.11
C THR A 143 -5.14 15.01 33.14
N GLU A 144 -3.89 14.65 32.84
CA GLU A 144 -3.08 15.31 31.81
C GLU A 144 -3.36 14.70 30.43
N HIS A 145 -3.44 15.56 29.40
CA HIS A 145 -3.78 15.18 28.02
C HIS A 145 -2.94 15.96 27.01
N GLU A 146 -2.22 15.26 26.14
CA GLU A 146 -1.51 15.85 25.01
C GLU A 146 -2.39 15.95 23.76
N THR A 147 -2.16 16.98 22.94
CA THR A 147 -2.76 17.10 21.61
C THR A 147 -2.12 16.11 20.64
N LYS A 148 -2.94 15.32 19.94
CA LYS A 148 -2.46 14.35 18.95
C LYS A 148 -2.44 14.97 17.54
N PRO A 149 -1.43 14.67 16.71
CA PRO A 149 -1.39 15.14 15.33
C PRO A 149 -2.54 14.55 14.50
N PRO A 150 -2.90 15.17 13.35
CA PRO A 150 -3.90 14.63 12.44
C PRO A 150 -3.60 13.17 12.04
N ALA A 151 -4.63 12.33 12.07
CA ALA A 151 -4.48 10.91 11.73
C ALA A 151 -4.05 10.71 10.27
N ARG A 152 -3.04 9.86 10.04
CA ARG A 152 -2.62 9.41 8.71
C ARG A 152 -3.80 8.69 8.01
N TYR A 153 -4.00 8.93 6.72
CA TYR A 153 -5.10 8.30 5.97
C TYR A 153 -5.04 6.77 6.03
N THR A 154 -6.18 6.13 6.29
CA THR A 154 -6.46 4.75 5.87
C THR A 154 -6.95 4.73 4.42
N GLU A 155 -7.00 3.54 3.80
CA GLU A 155 -7.60 3.36 2.47
C GLU A 155 -9.02 3.92 2.39
N ALA A 156 -9.89 3.61 3.37
CA ALA A 156 -11.28 4.10 3.39
C ALA A 156 -11.38 5.62 3.48
N SER A 157 -10.60 6.25 4.37
CA SER A 157 -10.57 7.72 4.49
C SER A 157 -9.91 8.41 3.28
N LEU A 158 -9.03 7.71 2.54
CA LEU A 158 -8.46 8.23 1.30
C LEU A 158 -9.50 8.19 0.18
N VAL A 159 -10.28 7.10 0.04
CA VAL A 159 -11.42 7.06 -0.89
C VAL A 159 -12.43 8.17 -0.56
N GLN A 160 -12.81 8.32 0.71
CA GLN A 160 -13.72 9.39 1.15
C GLN A 160 -13.18 10.79 0.83
N ARG A 161 -11.86 11.00 0.94
CA ARG A 161 -11.22 12.27 0.57
C ARG A 161 -11.22 12.49 -0.93
N MET A 162 -10.91 11.46 -1.73
CA MET A 162 -10.93 11.52 -3.19
C MET A 162 -12.35 11.80 -3.72
N GLU A 163 -13.37 11.13 -3.18
CA GLU A 163 -14.79 11.36 -3.47
C GLU A 163 -15.19 12.81 -3.15
N LYS A 164 -14.85 13.31 -1.96
CA LYS A 164 -15.13 14.69 -1.54
C LYS A 164 -14.49 15.74 -2.45
N ASP A 165 -13.26 15.49 -2.88
CA ASP A 165 -12.48 16.40 -3.72
C ASP A 165 -12.80 16.22 -5.23
N GLY A 166 -13.62 15.23 -5.60
CA GLY A 166 -14.04 14.92 -6.97
C GLY A 166 -12.99 14.22 -7.84
N ILE A 167 -11.90 13.74 -7.25
CA ILE A 167 -10.80 13.05 -7.92
C ILE A 167 -11.13 11.56 -8.07
N GLY A 168 -11.03 11.03 -9.29
CA GLY A 168 -11.37 9.65 -9.57
C GLY A 168 -12.88 9.36 -9.48
N ARG A 169 -13.21 8.09 -9.69
CA ARG A 169 -14.58 7.57 -9.81
C ARG A 169 -14.67 6.19 -9.14
N PRO A 170 -15.88 5.63 -8.90
CA PRO A 170 -16.06 4.30 -8.31
C PRO A 170 -15.24 3.17 -8.97
N SER A 171 -14.98 3.27 -10.27
CA SER A 171 -14.15 2.34 -11.04
C SER A 171 -12.64 2.49 -10.83
N THR A 172 -12.15 3.64 -10.33
CA THR A 172 -10.71 3.95 -10.24
C THR A 172 -10.15 3.97 -8.82
N TYR A 173 -10.96 4.21 -7.78
CA TYR A 173 -10.48 4.33 -6.39
C TYR A 173 -9.54 3.19 -5.93
N ALA A 174 -9.97 1.93 -6.09
CA ALA A 174 -9.16 0.77 -5.71
C ALA A 174 -7.90 0.61 -6.58
N ALA A 175 -7.98 0.96 -7.87
CA ALA A 175 -6.85 0.88 -8.80
C ALA A 175 -5.78 1.95 -8.49
N ILE A 176 -6.20 3.16 -8.10
CA ILE A 176 -5.31 4.24 -7.66
C ILE A 176 -4.59 3.83 -6.36
N ILE A 177 -5.33 3.33 -5.37
CA ILE A 177 -4.79 2.86 -4.08
C ILE A 177 -3.83 1.68 -4.23
N SER A 178 -4.09 0.74 -5.16
CA SER A 178 -3.11 -0.30 -5.52
C SER A 178 -1.87 0.33 -6.17
N THR A 179 -2.06 1.15 -7.21
CA THR A 179 -0.97 1.72 -8.02
C THR A 179 0.05 2.52 -7.20
N ILE A 180 -0.39 3.31 -6.21
CA ILE A 180 0.53 4.08 -5.34
C ILE A 180 1.31 3.19 -4.36
N GLN A 181 0.77 2.04 -3.98
CA GLN A 181 1.47 1.04 -3.17
C GLN A 181 2.41 0.16 -4.01
N ASP A 182 1.93 -0.35 -5.14
CA ASP A 182 2.68 -1.20 -6.08
C ASP A 182 3.90 -0.48 -6.68
N ARG A 183 3.83 0.85 -6.85
CA ARG A 183 4.96 1.70 -7.27
C ARG A 183 5.85 2.18 -6.12
N GLY A 184 5.53 1.85 -4.86
CA GLY A 184 6.33 2.19 -3.69
C GLY A 184 6.29 3.66 -3.27
N TYR A 185 5.31 4.45 -3.73
CA TYR A 185 5.06 5.80 -3.23
C TYR A 185 4.48 5.77 -1.81
N VAL A 186 3.61 4.80 -1.54
CA VAL A 186 2.93 4.62 -0.26
C VAL A 186 3.21 3.22 0.28
N LYS A 187 3.41 3.11 1.60
CA LYS A 187 3.50 1.83 2.31
C LYS A 187 2.42 1.75 3.38
N LYS A 188 1.79 0.59 3.52
CA LYS A 188 0.78 0.34 4.54
C LYS A 188 1.43 -0.11 5.84
N VAL A 189 1.25 0.68 6.91
CA VAL A 189 1.74 0.41 8.26
C VAL A 189 0.53 0.23 9.18
N GLY A 190 0.25 -1.01 9.57
CA GLY A 190 -1.03 -1.38 10.15
C GLY A 190 -2.17 -1.11 9.17
N ASN A 191 -3.06 -0.17 9.49
CA ASN A 191 -4.11 0.32 8.60
C ASN A 191 -3.81 1.68 7.96
N ALA A 192 -2.72 2.36 8.36
CA ALA A 192 -2.35 3.68 7.87
C ALA A 192 -1.52 3.60 6.56
N LEU A 193 -1.76 4.55 5.67
CA LEU A 193 -0.98 4.79 4.46
C LEU A 193 0.10 5.83 4.77
N VAL A 194 1.37 5.44 4.64
CA VAL A 194 2.53 6.28 4.94
C VAL A 194 3.29 6.58 3.64
N PRO A 195 3.58 7.85 3.30
CA PRO A 195 4.36 8.19 2.12
C PRO A 195 5.83 7.80 2.31
N THR A 196 6.50 7.39 1.23
CA THR A 196 7.95 7.14 1.22
C THR A 196 8.74 8.39 0.82
N PHE A 197 10.05 8.38 1.02
CA PHE A 197 10.95 9.41 0.47
C PHE A 197 10.77 9.62 -1.05
N THR A 198 10.45 8.55 -1.78
CA THR A 198 10.17 8.60 -3.22
C THR A 198 8.91 9.39 -3.53
N ALA A 199 7.85 9.24 -2.72
CA ALA A 199 6.65 10.07 -2.87
C ALA A 199 6.93 11.54 -2.59
N LEU A 200 7.61 11.86 -1.48
CA LEU A 200 7.90 13.25 -1.14
C LEU A 200 8.77 13.96 -2.21
N VAL A 201 9.80 13.29 -2.74
CA VAL A 201 10.63 13.81 -3.84
C VAL A 201 9.81 14.00 -5.13
N VAL A 202 8.98 13.03 -5.52
CA VAL A 202 8.17 13.14 -6.75
C VAL A 202 7.05 14.18 -6.60
N SER A 203 6.41 14.26 -5.43
CA SER A 203 5.42 15.31 -5.12
C SER A 203 6.05 16.70 -5.12
N LYS A 204 7.25 16.89 -4.55
CA LYS A 204 8.01 18.16 -4.66
C LYS A 204 8.23 18.52 -6.13
N LEU A 205 8.87 17.62 -6.89
CA LEU A 205 9.17 17.84 -8.32
C LEU A 205 7.91 18.25 -9.12
N LEU A 206 6.81 17.53 -8.94
CA LEU A 206 5.57 17.84 -9.67
C LEU A 206 4.90 19.13 -9.19
N SER A 207 4.96 19.46 -7.89
CA SER A 207 4.41 20.73 -7.38
C SER A 207 5.24 21.95 -7.78
N GLU A 208 6.56 21.78 -7.93
CA GLU A 208 7.50 22.84 -8.31
C GLU A 208 7.45 23.12 -9.82
N TYR A 209 7.47 22.07 -10.66
CA TYR A 209 7.60 22.21 -12.11
C TYR A 209 6.30 22.00 -12.91
N LEU A 210 5.30 21.30 -12.37
CA LEU A 210 4.02 20.99 -13.04
C LEU A 210 2.79 21.20 -12.13
N PRO A 211 2.69 22.31 -11.36
CA PRO A 211 1.70 22.48 -10.29
C PRO A 211 0.25 22.20 -10.72
N ASN A 212 -0.16 22.64 -11.92
CA ASN A 212 -1.49 22.40 -12.46
C ASN A 212 -1.86 20.90 -12.51
N TYR A 213 -0.90 20.03 -12.80
CA TYR A 213 -1.13 18.58 -12.95
C TYR A 213 -1.13 17.81 -11.62
N VAL A 214 -0.90 18.49 -10.49
CA VAL A 214 -1.09 17.98 -9.13
C VAL A 214 -2.09 18.79 -8.31
N ASP A 215 -2.68 19.85 -8.89
CA ASP A 215 -3.81 20.54 -8.28
C ASP A 215 -5.07 19.67 -8.28
N VAL A 216 -5.78 19.74 -7.15
CA VAL A 216 -7.01 18.99 -6.90
C VAL A 216 -8.13 19.46 -7.82
N ASN A 217 -8.25 20.77 -8.04
CA ASN A 217 -9.34 21.37 -8.80
C ASN A 217 -9.17 21.11 -10.31
N PHE A 218 -7.94 21.19 -10.82
CA PHE A 218 -7.61 20.78 -12.20
C PHE A 218 -7.91 19.31 -12.43
N THR A 219 -7.50 18.42 -11.51
CA THR A 219 -7.77 16.97 -11.62
C THR A 219 -9.27 16.67 -11.60
N SER A 220 -10.01 17.29 -10.67
CA SER A 220 -11.47 17.20 -10.56
C SER A 220 -12.17 17.76 -11.81
N GLY A 221 -11.66 18.87 -12.36
CA GLY A 221 -12.12 19.46 -13.62
C GLY A 221 -11.93 18.55 -14.83
N MET A 222 -10.76 17.90 -14.96
CA MET A 222 -10.49 16.91 -16.00
C MET A 222 -11.45 15.72 -15.94
N GLU A 223 -11.71 15.19 -14.74
CA GLU A 223 -12.68 14.09 -14.57
C GLU A 223 -14.10 14.53 -14.95
N ASN A 224 -14.50 15.77 -14.66
CA ASN A 224 -15.80 16.32 -15.12
C ASN A 224 -15.85 16.47 -16.66
N SER A 225 -14.78 16.93 -17.30
CA SER A 225 -14.70 17.00 -18.77
C SER A 225 -14.81 15.61 -19.42
N LEU A 226 -14.30 14.56 -18.78
CA LEU A 226 -14.48 13.18 -19.25
C LEU A 226 -15.93 12.70 -19.11
N ASP A 227 -16.64 13.12 -18.07
CA ASP A 227 -18.09 12.88 -17.93
C ASP A 227 -18.92 13.66 -18.95
N GLU A 228 -18.56 14.90 -19.29
CA GLU A 228 -19.18 15.72 -20.34
C GLU A 228 -18.95 15.10 -21.75
N ILE A 229 -17.75 14.57 -22.01
CA ILE A 229 -17.46 13.78 -23.22
C ILE A 229 -18.30 12.50 -23.26
N ALA A 230 -18.45 11.79 -22.14
CA ALA A 230 -19.23 10.55 -22.06
C ALA A 230 -20.74 10.77 -22.26
N GLN A 231 -21.24 11.97 -21.95
CA GLN A 231 -22.63 12.40 -22.22
C GLN A 231 -22.82 12.95 -23.65
N GLY A 232 -21.73 13.21 -24.38
CA GLY A 232 -21.77 13.82 -25.72
C GLY A 232 -21.88 15.35 -25.73
N GLU A 233 -21.72 16.00 -24.58
CA GLU A 233 -21.77 17.46 -24.44
C GLU A 233 -20.45 18.13 -24.86
N MET A 234 -19.33 17.38 -24.85
CA MET A 234 -18.01 17.86 -25.24
C MET A 234 -17.34 16.99 -26.32
N ASP A 235 -16.68 17.62 -27.28
CA ASP A 235 -15.88 16.96 -28.31
C ASP A 235 -14.50 16.54 -27.77
N PHE A 236 -14.23 15.23 -27.78
CA PHE A 236 -13.01 14.66 -27.20
C PHE A 236 -11.73 15.06 -27.95
N VAL A 237 -11.79 15.37 -29.25
CA VAL A 237 -10.60 15.73 -30.05
C VAL A 237 -10.13 17.14 -29.68
N LYS A 238 -11.06 18.10 -29.65
CA LYS A 238 -10.81 19.48 -29.19
C LYS A 238 -10.36 19.51 -27.75
N TYR A 239 -10.93 18.65 -26.89
CA TYR A 239 -10.48 18.53 -25.50
C TYR A 239 -9.01 18.10 -25.42
N LEU A 240 -8.65 16.97 -26.06
CA LEU A 240 -7.27 16.46 -26.07
C LEU A 240 -6.27 17.44 -26.69
N ASP A 241 -6.66 18.13 -27.77
CA ASP A 241 -5.87 19.20 -28.38
C ASP A 241 -5.60 20.35 -27.38
N SER A 242 -6.64 20.82 -26.68
CA SER A 242 -6.50 21.88 -25.67
C SER A 242 -5.60 21.48 -24.49
N VAL A 243 -5.69 20.24 -24.02
CA VAL A 243 -4.90 19.72 -22.88
C VAL A 243 -3.45 19.46 -23.26
N TYR A 244 -3.16 19.02 -24.49
CA TYR A 244 -1.81 18.64 -24.91
C TYR A 244 -1.06 19.76 -25.66
N PHE A 245 -1.71 20.39 -26.64
CA PHE A 245 -1.12 21.40 -27.53
C PHE A 245 -1.53 22.85 -27.18
N GLY A 246 -2.46 23.07 -26.25
CA GLY A 246 -2.84 24.40 -25.79
C GLY A 246 -1.65 25.21 -25.22
N LYS A 247 -1.83 26.54 -25.08
CA LYS A 247 -0.75 27.46 -24.65
C LYS A 247 -0.13 27.07 -23.29
N SER A 248 -0.95 26.55 -22.38
CA SER A 248 -0.58 25.98 -21.08
C SER A 248 -0.76 24.44 -21.03
N GLY A 249 -0.81 23.79 -22.20
CA GLY A 249 -0.97 22.36 -22.35
C GLY A 249 0.31 21.58 -22.06
N LEU A 250 0.16 20.29 -21.78
CA LEU A 250 1.20 19.44 -21.21
C LEU A 250 2.53 19.48 -21.98
N LYS A 251 2.47 19.52 -23.31
CA LYS A 251 3.68 19.57 -24.16
C LYS A 251 4.49 20.86 -23.90
N SER A 252 3.82 22.01 -23.94
CA SER A 252 4.42 23.33 -23.71
C SER A 252 5.01 23.44 -22.30
N SER A 253 4.30 22.92 -21.30
CA SER A 253 4.79 22.86 -19.91
C SER A 253 6.06 22.02 -19.79
N VAL A 254 6.07 20.78 -20.29
CA VAL A 254 7.24 19.89 -20.20
C VAL A 254 8.43 20.45 -20.98
N GLU A 255 8.25 20.85 -22.24
CA GLU A 255 9.32 21.41 -23.08
C GLU A 255 9.94 22.70 -22.50
N THR A 256 9.23 23.42 -21.63
CA THR A 256 9.72 24.62 -20.95
C THR A 256 10.41 24.29 -19.63
N GLN A 257 9.81 23.40 -18.84
CA GLN A 257 10.21 23.13 -17.45
C GLN A 257 11.34 22.10 -17.33
N GLU A 258 11.43 21.14 -18.26
CA GLU A 258 12.54 20.16 -18.31
C GLU A 258 13.92 20.84 -18.37
N LYS A 259 14.00 22.02 -19.01
CA LYS A 259 15.21 22.85 -19.11
C LYS A 259 15.57 23.59 -17.81
N GLN A 260 14.67 23.60 -16.82
CA GLN A 260 14.82 24.26 -15.52
C GLN A 260 14.97 23.27 -14.37
N ILE A 261 14.77 21.97 -14.62
CA ILE A 261 15.02 20.91 -13.64
C ILE A 261 16.52 20.78 -13.41
N ASN A 262 16.95 21.00 -12.17
CA ASN A 262 18.30 20.68 -11.73
C ASN A 262 18.33 19.23 -11.22
N ASP A 263 19.22 18.42 -11.78
CA ASP A 263 19.33 16.98 -11.50
C ASP A 263 19.66 16.63 -10.04
N GLU A 264 20.21 17.55 -9.24
CA GLU A 264 20.57 17.28 -7.85
C GLU A 264 19.49 17.78 -6.88
N THR A 265 18.98 19.00 -7.06
CA THR A 265 17.99 19.58 -6.15
C THR A 265 16.59 18.98 -6.32
N SER A 266 16.22 18.60 -7.55
CA SER A 266 14.92 17.95 -7.85
C SER A 266 14.78 16.56 -7.22
N ARG A 267 15.90 15.88 -6.98
CA ARG A 267 15.96 14.54 -6.36
C ARG A 267 16.04 14.60 -4.84
N SER A 268 16.02 15.80 -4.26
CA SER A 268 16.27 16.07 -2.85
C SER A 268 15.08 16.73 -2.15
N ILE A 269 14.88 16.35 -0.89
CA ILE A 269 14.03 17.03 0.08
C ILE A 269 14.84 17.33 1.34
N GLN A 270 14.41 18.38 2.03
CA GLN A 270 14.76 18.66 3.42
C GLN A 270 13.54 18.27 4.26
N LEU A 271 13.75 17.87 5.52
CA LEU A 271 12.67 17.55 6.45
C LEU A 271 12.72 18.56 7.61
N GLU A 272 11.56 18.91 8.13
CA GLU A 272 11.37 19.86 9.23
C GLU A 272 12.06 19.36 10.51
N GLY A 273 12.86 20.20 11.15
CA GLY A 273 13.72 19.85 12.30
C GLY A 273 14.98 19.06 11.93
N LEU A 274 15.26 18.86 10.64
CA LEU A 274 16.40 18.10 10.11
C LEU A 274 17.19 18.93 9.07
N GLU A 275 17.32 20.24 9.29
CA GLU A 275 17.82 21.20 8.31
C GLU A 275 19.29 20.97 7.89
N GLU A 276 20.11 20.35 8.75
CA GLU A 276 21.49 19.97 8.40
C GLU A 276 21.59 18.78 7.42
N LEU A 277 20.47 18.15 7.04
CA LEU A 277 20.42 16.89 6.32
C LEU A 277 19.65 17.00 4.99
N SER A 278 20.24 16.46 3.92
CA SER A 278 19.62 16.39 2.59
C SER A 278 19.22 14.94 2.28
N PHE A 279 17.93 14.68 2.14
CA PHE A 279 17.38 13.36 1.84
C PHE A 279 17.14 13.22 0.34
N ARG A 280 17.70 12.17 -0.30
CA ARG A 280 17.78 12.06 -1.76
C ARG A 280 17.37 10.69 -2.29
N ILE A 281 16.94 10.65 -3.56
CA ILE A 281 16.53 9.41 -4.27
C ILE A 281 17.51 9.04 -5.39
N GLY A 282 18.18 7.90 -5.20
CA GLY A 282 19.19 7.35 -6.10
C GLY A 282 18.80 5.99 -6.67
N ARG A 283 19.66 5.45 -7.56
CA ARG A 283 19.48 4.15 -8.24
C ARG A 283 19.33 2.93 -7.31
N TYR A 284 19.60 3.08 -6.01
CA TYR A 284 19.53 2.01 -5.02
C TYR A 284 18.49 2.26 -3.91
N GLY A 285 17.72 3.34 -3.97
CA GLY A 285 16.75 3.73 -2.94
C GLY A 285 17.03 5.13 -2.39
N ALA A 286 16.49 5.39 -1.20
CA ALA A 286 16.71 6.64 -0.48
C ALA A 286 18.05 6.66 0.25
N TYR A 287 18.64 7.84 0.38
CA TYR A 287 19.87 8.09 1.13
C TYR A 287 19.82 9.47 1.78
N VAL A 288 20.53 9.65 2.88
CA VAL A 288 20.70 10.93 3.58
C VAL A 288 22.14 11.42 3.39
N CYS A 289 22.32 12.72 3.19
CA CYS A 289 23.61 13.38 3.08
C CYS A 289 23.75 14.49 4.12
N LYS A 290 24.98 14.70 4.60
CA LYS A 290 25.38 15.82 5.45
C LYS A 290 26.64 16.48 4.90
N THR A 291 26.64 17.80 4.79
CA THR A 291 27.84 18.58 4.42
C THR A 291 28.65 18.88 5.67
N GLN A 292 29.93 18.50 5.68
CA GLN A 292 30.82 18.81 6.80
C GLN A 292 31.17 20.30 6.83
N LYS A 293 30.76 21.00 7.89
CA LYS A 293 31.05 22.43 8.12
C LYS A 293 32.55 22.78 8.17
N LYS A 294 33.45 21.79 8.27
CA LYS A 294 34.92 21.97 8.33
C LYS A 294 35.64 21.78 6.98
N THR A 295 35.17 20.88 6.12
CA THR A 295 35.84 20.55 4.84
C THR A 295 35.04 20.95 3.62
N GLY A 296 33.73 21.18 3.76
CA GLY A 296 32.80 21.38 2.64
C GLY A 296 32.41 20.09 1.92
N GLU A 297 32.97 18.94 2.30
CA GLU A 297 32.66 17.65 1.69
C GLU A 297 31.29 17.14 2.14
N GLU A 298 30.56 16.49 1.23
CA GLU A 298 29.26 15.91 1.49
C GLU A 298 29.36 14.39 1.66
N ILE A 299 28.86 13.87 2.79
CA ILE A 299 28.92 12.45 3.11
C ILE A 299 27.50 11.88 3.18
N CYS A 300 27.26 10.86 2.36
CA CYS A 300 25.93 10.30 2.10
C CYS A 300 25.83 8.81 2.50
N ALA A 301 24.86 8.46 3.36
CA ALA A 301 24.56 7.09 3.81
C ALA A 301 23.19 6.60 3.30
N SER A 302 23.09 5.30 2.98
CA SER A 302 21.83 4.72 2.48
C SER A 302 20.82 4.50 3.59
N LEU A 303 19.55 4.82 3.34
CA LEU A 303 18.46 4.54 4.27
C LEU A 303 17.92 3.10 4.09
N PRO A 304 17.48 2.43 5.16
CA PRO A 304 16.74 1.17 5.07
C PRO A 304 15.42 1.34 4.31
N GLU A 305 14.99 0.33 3.54
CA GLU A 305 13.74 0.37 2.78
C GLU A 305 12.48 0.51 3.66
N ASN A 306 12.55 0.10 4.93
CA ASN A 306 11.47 0.24 5.92
C ASN A 306 11.48 1.60 6.64
N GLN A 307 12.50 2.44 6.45
CA GLN A 307 12.55 3.77 7.03
C GLN A 307 11.61 4.72 6.28
N MET A 308 10.71 5.39 7.01
CA MET A 308 9.80 6.39 6.45
C MET A 308 10.28 7.81 6.79
N PRO A 309 9.90 8.84 5.99
CA PRO A 309 10.24 10.23 6.28
C PRO A 309 9.63 10.77 7.58
N GLY A 310 8.45 10.26 7.96
CA GLY A 310 7.76 10.68 9.19
C GLY A 310 8.21 9.95 10.46
N ASP A 311 9.18 9.03 10.34
CA ASP A 311 9.64 8.15 11.42
C ASP A 311 11.19 8.22 11.57
N ILE A 312 11.85 9.21 10.93
CA ILE A 312 13.32 9.41 10.96
C ILE A 312 13.68 10.59 11.88
N THR A 313 14.82 10.49 12.57
CA THR A 313 15.30 11.48 13.55
C THR A 313 16.70 11.98 13.20
N ALA A 314 17.11 13.10 13.81
CA ALA A 314 18.47 13.61 13.65
C ALA A 314 19.49 12.56 14.11
N GLU A 315 19.26 11.92 15.26
CA GLU A 315 20.11 10.87 15.81
C GLU A 315 20.26 9.68 14.85
N THR A 316 19.14 9.10 14.40
CA THR A 316 19.17 7.94 13.49
C THR A 316 19.81 8.26 12.14
N ALA A 317 19.58 9.47 11.61
CA ALA A 317 20.18 9.90 10.35
C ALA A 317 21.69 10.20 10.46
N ASN A 318 22.15 10.84 11.56
CA ASN A 318 23.58 11.03 11.80
C ASN A 318 24.27 9.67 12.07
N LYS A 319 23.70 8.78 12.89
CA LYS A 319 24.23 7.42 13.15
C LYS A 319 24.53 6.63 11.88
N LEU A 320 23.67 6.72 10.86
CA LEU A 320 23.89 6.10 9.54
C LEU A 320 25.05 6.74 8.76
N ILE A 321 25.26 8.06 8.89
CA ILE A 321 26.38 8.79 8.28
C ILE A 321 27.69 8.47 9.01
N ASP A 322 27.69 8.49 10.34
CA ASP A 322 28.86 8.22 11.18
C ASP A 322 29.35 6.77 11.00
N GLN A 323 28.44 5.78 10.90
CA GLN A 323 28.74 4.39 10.53
C GLN A 323 29.42 4.25 9.15
N LYS A 324 29.33 5.27 8.28
CA LYS A 324 30.02 5.32 6.99
C LYS A 324 31.32 6.12 7.03
N ILE A 325 31.44 7.13 7.91
CA ILE A 325 32.67 7.93 8.06
C ILE A 325 33.74 7.10 8.77
N ASN A 326 33.40 6.53 9.93
CA ASN A 326 34.35 5.91 10.84
C ASN A 326 34.49 4.40 10.60
N GLY A 327 33.72 3.85 9.65
CA GLY A 327 33.27 2.46 9.71
C GLY A 327 32.30 2.26 10.88
N THR A 328 32.06 1.00 11.23
CA THR A 328 31.49 0.66 12.55
C THR A 328 32.61 0.08 13.39
N ASP A 329 32.60 0.30 14.71
CA ASP A 329 33.48 -0.45 15.60
C ASP A 329 33.27 -1.95 15.39
N ALA A 330 34.37 -2.69 15.34
CA ALA A 330 34.31 -4.14 15.20
C ALA A 330 33.76 -4.73 16.51
N LEU A 331 32.60 -5.41 16.44
CA LEU A 331 31.97 -6.10 17.55
C LEU A 331 32.91 -7.12 18.21
N GLY A 332 33.85 -7.65 17.42
CA GLY A 332 34.99 -8.42 17.87
C GLY A 332 35.79 -8.92 16.67
N LYS A 333 36.55 -9.99 16.88
CA LYS A 333 37.20 -10.77 15.82
C LYS A 333 36.68 -12.20 15.82
N ASP A 334 36.61 -12.80 14.65
CA ASP A 334 36.36 -14.22 14.49
C ASP A 334 37.56 -15.05 15.01
N PRO A 335 37.36 -16.01 15.94
CA PRO A 335 38.44 -16.87 16.42
C PRO A 335 39.10 -17.76 15.36
N GLU A 336 38.41 -18.11 14.26
CA GLU A 336 38.98 -18.99 13.22
C GLU A 336 39.81 -18.21 12.19
N THR A 337 39.28 -17.12 11.63
CA THR A 337 39.96 -16.33 10.57
C THR A 337 40.75 -15.14 11.10
N GLY A 338 40.53 -14.71 12.35
CA GLY A 338 41.12 -13.49 12.92
C GLY A 338 40.55 -12.18 12.35
N LEU A 339 39.59 -12.26 11.42
CA LEU A 339 38.99 -11.10 10.75
C LEU A 339 38.04 -10.35 11.69
N PRO A 340 37.91 -9.01 11.55
CA PRO A 340 36.94 -8.22 12.29
C PRO A 340 35.49 -8.56 11.91
N ILE A 341 34.57 -8.39 12.86
CA ILE A 341 33.13 -8.60 12.68
C ILE A 341 32.41 -7.27 12.90
N TYR A 342 31.56 -6.87 11.94
CA TYR A 342 30.83 -5.59 11.98
C TYR A 342 29.31 -5.79 12.02
N VAL A 343 28.61 -4.88 12.70
CA VAL A 343 27.14 -4.75 12.67
C VAL A 343 26.78 -3.51 11.87
N LEU A 344 26.47 -3.69 10.58
CA LEU A 344 26.28 -2.61 9.62
C LEU A 344 24.80 -2.41 9.29
N THR A 345 24.39 -1.16 9.06
CA THR A 345 23.05 -0.86 8.54
C THR A 345 23.08 -0.73 7.01
N GLY A 346 22.14 -1.35 6.31
CA GLY A 346 22.05 -1.28 4.85
C GLY A 346 20.62 -1.12 4.33
N ARG A 347 20.49 -1.06 3.00
CA ARG A 347 19.20 -0.96 2.28
C ARG A 347 18.14 -1.94 2.78
N TYR A 348 18.52 -3.18 3.11
CA TYR A 348 17.60 -4.24 3.53
C TYR A 348 17.50 -4.37 5.07
N GLY A 349 17.93 -3.35 5.82
CA GLY A 349 18.02 -3.37 7.27
C GLY A 349 19.43 -3.70 7.79
N PRO A 350 19.56 -4.00 9.10
CA PRO A 350 20.82 -4.34 9.74
C PRO A 350 21.36 -5.72 9.29
N TYR A 351 22.68 -5.85 9.21
CA TYR A 351 23.37 -7.08 8.82
C TYR A 351 24.74 -7.20 9.50
N VAL A 352 25.16 -8.44 9.76
CA VAL A 352 26.53 -8.76 10.19
C VAL A 352 27.44 -8.96 8.98
N GLN A 353 28.70 -8.54 9.10
CA GLN A 353 29.76 -8.73 8.10
C GLN A 353 31.01 -9.31 8.76
N LEU A 354 31.67 -10.27 8.11
CA LEU A 354 33.01 -10.77 8.44
C LEU A 354 34.03 -10.19 7.46
N GLY A 355 35.08 -9.56 7.99
CA GLY A 355 36.14 -8.89 7.21
C GLY A 355 35.73 -7.52 6.68
N ASP A 356 36.71 -6.79 6.15
CA ASP A 356 36.51 -5.48 5.52
C ASP A 356 35.84 -5.58 4.14
N SER A 357 35.33 -4.44 3.65
CA SER A 357 34.66 -4.36 2.33
C SER A 357 35.40 -3.54 1.28
N GLU A 358 36.60 -3.04 1.58
CA GLU A 358 37.43 -2.28 0.64
C GLU A 358 38.76 -2.99 0.37
N GLY A 359 39.19 -3.00 -0.90
CA GLY A 359 40.49 -3.56 -1.34
C GLY A 359 40.48 -5.04 -1.76
N GLU A 360 39.67 -5.90 -1.14
CA GLU A 360 39.73 -7.35 -1.43
C GLU A 360 39.04 -7.79 -2.73
N LYS A 361 39.48 -8.93 -3.28
CA LYS A 361 38.94 -9.54 -4.51
C LYS A 361 37.69 -10.39 -4.27
N GLU A 362 37.56 -10.96 -3.08
CA GLU A 362 36.35 -11.67 -2.67
C GLU A 362 35.38 -10.72 -1.95
N LYS A 363 34.11 -11.13 -1.82
CA LYS A 363 33.12 -10.33 -1.10
C LYS A 363 33.06 -10.81 0.34
N PRO A 364 33.15 -9.92 1.35
CA PRO A 364 33.08 -10.32 2.74
C PRO A 364 31.78 -11.05 3.04
N LYS A 365 31.84 -12.05 3.93
CA LYS A 365 30.68 -12.88 4.29
C LYS A 365 29.67 -11.99 5.02
N ARG A 366 28.42 -11.97 4.57
CA ARG A 366 27.35 -11.10 5.11
C ARG A 366 26.08 -11.89 5.36
N MET A 367 25.45 -11.65 6.51
CA MET A 367 24.14 -12.21 6.85
C MET A 367 23.24 -11.17 7.49
N ALA A 368 21.98 -11.08 7.06
CA ALA A 368 21.02 -10.12 7.60
C ALA A 368 20.63 -10.47 9.04
N ILE A 369 20.46 -9.45 9.88
CA ILE A 369 19.97 -9.62 11.25
C ILE A 369 18.43 -9.77 11.20
N PRO A 370 17.84 -10.82 11.80
CA PRO A 370 16.40 -11.00 11.84
C PRO A 370 15.68 -9.84 12.56
N PRO A 371 14.47 -9.41 12.13
CA PRO A 371 13.69 -8.39 12.84
C PRO A 371 13.20 -8.75 14.26
N SER A 372 13.60 -9.92 14.77
CA SER A 372 13.37 -10.39 16.15
C SER A 372 14.61 -10.27 17.04
N MET A 373 15.72 -9.74 16.52
CA MET A 373 16.96 -9.48 17.24
C MET A 373 17.27 -7.99 17.16
N ASP A 374 17.57 -7.38 18.30
CA ASP A 374 18.06 -6.00 18.36
C ASP A 374 19.55 -5.96 17.96
N PRO A 375 19.94 -5.22 16.91
CA PRO A 375 21.33 -5.09 16.49
C PRO A 375 22.27 -4.57 17.57
N GLU A 376 21.78 -3.76 18.51
CA GLU A 376 22.60 -3.13 19.56
C GLU A 376 22.87 -4.09 20.73
N SER A 377 22.03 -5.11 20.89
CA SER A 377 22.19 -6.20 21.87
C SER A 377 23.11 -7.36 21.41
N LEU A 378 23.49 -7.41 20.14
CA LEU A 378 24.26 -8.53 19.57
C LEU A 378 25.68 -8.59 20.14
N ASN A 379 26.12 -9.81 20.45
CA ASN A 379 27.51 -10.10 20.82
C ASN A 379 28.22 -10.92 19.73
N VAL A 380 29.54 -11.09 19.86
CA VAL A 380 30.41 -11.80 18.91
C VAL A 380 29.90 -13.20 18.58
N LYS A 381 29.41 -13.95 19.58
CA LYS A 381 28.93 -15.34 19.40
C LYS A 381 27.66 -15.37 18.54
N ASP A 382 26.74 -14.42 18.73
CA ASP A 382 25.51 -14.34 17.95
C ASP A 382 25.76 -13.84 16.52
N ALA A 383 26.72 -12.93 16.34
CA ALA A 383 27.17 -12.53 15.01
C ALA A 383 27.84 -13.70 14.26
N LEU A 384 28.67 -14.51 14.92
CA LEU A 384 29.23 -15.75 14.36
C LEU A 384 28.15 -16.79 14.05
N ASN A 385 27.16 -16.98 14.93
CA ASN A 385 26.01 -17.84 14.68
C ASN A 385 25.24 -17.41 13.43
N LEU A 386 24.97 -16.11 13.26
CA LEU A 386 24.37 -15.55 12.03
C LEU A 386 25.27 -15.81 10.81
N LEU A 387 26.56 -15.50 10.90
CA LEU A 387 27.54 -15.70 9.82
C LEU A 387 27.77 -17.17 9.46
N SER A 388 27.45 -18.13 10.34
CA SER A 388 27.51 -19.57 10.05
C SER A 388 26.48 -20.02 9.01
N LEU A 389 25.41 -19.25 8.83
CA LEU A 389 24.29 -19.61 7.95
C LEU A 389 24.65 -19.49 6.45
N PRO A 390 24.11 -20.34 5.57
CA PRO A 390 23.22 -21.47 5.87
C PRO A 390 23.99 -22.69 6.44
N LYS A 391 23.61 -23.13 7.64
CA LYS A 391 24.22 -24.23 8.38
C LYS A 391 23.73 -25.57 7.82
N THR A 392 24.65 -26.48 7.53
CA THR A 392 24.34 -27.88 7.20
C THR A 392 23.97 -28.65 8.48
N LEU A 393 22.91 -29.47 8.43
CA LEU A 393 22.47 -30.30 9.56
C LEU A 393 22.74 -31.80 9.38
N GLY A 394 22.88 -32.27 8.15
CA GLY A 394 23.09 -33.69 7.82
C GLY A 394 22.56 -34.05 6.44
N GLU A 395 22.53 -35.34 6.12
CA GLU A 395 21.93 -35.87 4.89
C GLU A 395 20.58 -36.53 5.20
N HIS A 396 19.56 -36.28 4.38
CA HIS A 396 18.22 -36.83 4.56
C HIS A 396 18.22 -38.37 4.40
N PRO A 397 17.73 -39.16 5.37
CA PRO A 397 17.95 -40.61 5.40
C PRO A 397 17.51 -41.35 4.13
N GLU A 398 16.38 -40.95 3.56
CA GLU A 398 15.79 -41.59 2.37
C GLU A 398 16.44 -41.19 1.03
N THR A 399 17.24 -40.11 0.99
CA THR A 399 17.68 -39.52 -0.29
C THR A 399 19.18 -39.18 -0.36
N GLY A 400 19.93 -39.26 0.73
CA GLY A 400 21.36 -38.89 0.78
C GLY A 400 21.66 -37.43 0.42
N LYS A 401 20.65 -36.54 0.47
CA LYS A 401 20.79 -35.13 0.08
C LYS A 401 20.85 -34.23 1.30
N VAL A 402 21.74 -33.24 1.24
CA VAL A 402 22.06 -32.35 2.35
C VAL A 402 20.86 -31.49 2.76
N ILE A 403 20.53 -31.53 4.05
CA ILE A 403 19.59 -30.64 4.73
C ILE A 403 20.34 -29.42 5.26
N LYS A 404 19.82 -28.22 5.03
CA LYS A 404 20.39 -26.96 5.54
C LYS A 404 19.35 -26.07 6.20
N VAL A 405 19.76 -25.30 7.20
CA VAL A 405 18.98 -24.21 7.81
C VAL A 405 19.59 -22.88 7.42
N GLY A 406 18.77 -21.88 7.11
CA GLY A 406 19.23 -20.55 6.70
C GLY A 406 18.19 -19.45 6.90
N LEU A 407 18.63 -18.20 6.74
CA LEU A 407 17.75 -17.04 6.73
C LEU A 407 17.48 -16.59 5.28
N GLY A 408 16.24 -16.26 4.95
CA GLY A 408 15.83 -15.84 3.61
C GLY A 408 14.85 -14.66 3.64
N ARG A 409 14.46 -14.16 2.47
CA ARG A 409 13.60 -12.97 2.32
C ARG A 409 12.23 -13.04 3.04
N PHE A 410 11.82 -14.24 3.45
CA PHE A 410 10.54 -14.53 4.12
C PHE A 410 10.73 -14.99 5.58
N GLY A 411 11.95 -14.92 6.12
CA GLY A 411 12.29 -15.41 7.46
C GLY A 411 13.19 -16.66 7.45
N PRO A 412 13.33 -17.33 8.61
CA PRO A 412 14.14 -18.54 8.77
C PRO A 412 13.51 -19.75 8.06
N TYR A 413 14.33 -20.63 7.50
CA TYR A 413 13.88 -21.82 6.78
C TYR A 413 14.81 -23.03 6.90
N VAL A 414 14.23 -24.22 6.76
CA VAL A 414 14.90 -25.48 6.40
C VAL A 414 14.81 -25.67 4.88
N VAL A 415 15.86 -26.16 4.23
CA VAL A 415 15.88 -26.55 2.81
C VAL A 415 16.48 -27.94 2.62
N HIS A 416 15.89 -28.73 1.72
CA HIS A 416 16.35 -30.04 1.26
C HIS A 416 15.90 -30.23 -0.18
N ASP A 417 16.82 -30.54 -1.10
CA ASP A 417 16.57 -30.76 -2.55
C ASP A 417 15.67 -29.72 -3.27
N GLY A 418 15.64 -28.47 -2.79
CA GLY A 418 14.76 -27.42 -3.30
C GLY A 418 13.31 -27.46 -2.77
N ASP A 419 12.99 -28.37 -1.86
CA ASP A 419 11.92 -28.16 -0.89
C ASP A 419 12.37 -27.19 0.21
N PHE A 420 11.47 -26.30 0.63
CA PHE A 420 11.66 -25.29 1.67
C PHE A 420 10.53 -25.38 2.70
N ARG A 421 10.89 -25.23 3.98
CA ARG A 421 9.94 -25.07 5.10
C ARG A 421 10.32 -23.85 5.91
N SER A 422 9.36 -22.97 6.16
CA SER A 422 9.56 -21.86 7.11
C SER A 422 9.60 -22.40 8.53
N ILE A 423 10.61 -21.98 9.30
CA ILE A 423 10.66 -22.22 10.74
C ILE A 423 9.64 -21.27 11.41
N PRO A 424 8.83 -21.72 12.39
CA PRO A 424 7.89 -20.86 13.12
C PRO A 424 8.55 -19.65 13.78
N LYS A 425 7.83 -18.52 13.87
CA LYS A 425 8.32 -17.31 14.55
C LYS A 425 8.61 -17.50 16.06
N THR A 426 8.12 -18.59 16.64
CA THR A 426 8.29 -18.96 18.05
C THR A 426 9.50 -19.87 18.29
N GLU A 427 10.15 -20.38 17.24
CA GLU A 427 11.28 -21.29 17.33
C GLU A 427 12.59 -20.55 16.96
N ASN A 428 13.67 -20.76 17.72
CA ASN A 428 14.96 -20.14 17.47
C ASN A 428 15.68 -20.85 16.30
N ILE A 429 16.09 -20.11 15.27
CA ILE A 429 16.82 -20.64 14.11
C ILE A 429 18.10 -21.40 14.50
N PHE A 430 18.78 -21.02 15.58
CA PHE A 430 20.03 -21.64 16.01
C PHE A 430 19.84 -22.99 16.73
N GLU A 431 18.64 -23.25 17.25
CA GLU A 431 18.27 -24.46 18.00
C GLU A 431 17.66 -25.55 17.12
N VAL A 432 17.34 -25.26 15.85
CA VAL A 432 16.80 -26.25 14.90
C VAL A 432 17.87 -27.29 14.56
N ASP A 433 17.72 -28.49 15.13
CA ASP A 433 18.56 -29.64 14.88
C ASP A 433 18.08 -30.49 13.68
N PHE A 434 18.79 -31.59 13.41
CA PHE A 434 18.48 -32.51 12.32
C PHE A 434 17.10 -33.19 12.47
N ALA A 435 16.71 -33.55 13.69
CA ALA A 435 15.41 -34.19 13.95
C ALA A 435 14.25 -33.22 13.72
N LYS A 436 14.35 -31.99 14.22
CA LYS A 436 13.36 -30.92 14.00
C LYS A 436 13.32 -30.47 12.54
N ALA A 437 14.45 -30.48 11.84
CA ALA A 437 14.49 -30.22 10.40
C ALA A 437 13.77 -31.32 9.59
N LEU A 438 13.90 -32.59 9.97
CA LEU A 438 13.12 -33.70 9.39
C LEU A 438 11.62 -33.59 9.72
N GLU A 439 11.26 -33.24 10.96
CA GLU A 439 9.86 -32.98 11.35
C GLU A 439 9.24 -31.87 10.49
N LEU A 440 9.94 -30.75 10.32
CA LEU A 440 9.48 -29.65 9.47
C LEU A 440 9.35 -30.08 8.01
N LEU A 441 10.32 -30.84 7.46
CA LEU A 441 10.28 -31.32 6.07
C LEU A 441 9.16 -32.35 5.83
N SER A 442 8.88 -33.25 6.78
CA SER A 442 7.82 -34.24 6.68
C SER A 442 6.41 -33.64 6.75
N GLN A 443 6.23 -32.49 7.40
CA GLN A 443 4.99 -31.71 7.27
C GLN A 443 4.74 -31.38 5.78
N PRO A 444 3.49 -31.48 5.28
CA PRO A 444 3.19 -31.21 3.88
C PRO A 444 3.52 -29.74 3.53
N LYS A 445 3.96 -29.51 2.28
CA LYS A 445 4.19 -28.16 1.72
C LYS A 445 2.97 -27.26 1.97
N LYS A 446 3.06 -26.39 2.97
CA LYS A 446 2.12 -25.27 3.23
C LYS A 446 2.28 -24.19 2.16
N VAL A 447 1.98 -24.55 0.90
CA VAL A 447 1.94 -23.64 -0.24
C VAL A 447 0.84 -22.61 0.04
N ARG A 448 1.24 -21.38 0.34
CA ARG A 448 0.36 -20.25 0.61
C ARG A 448 -0.41 -19.85 -0.67
N GLY A 449 -1.44 -20.63 -1.01
CA GLY A 449 -2.18 -20.55 -2.28
C GLY A 449 -2.60 -21.89 -2.93
N ARG A 450 -2.29 -23.06 -2.35
CA ARG A 450 -3.00 -24.32 -2.68
C ARG A 450 -3.90 -24.71 -1.52
N SER A 451 -5.19 -24.82 -1.77
CA SER A 451 -6.12 -25.57 -0.95
C SER A 451 -5.78 -27.07 -1.00
N THR A 452 -6.07 -27.78 0.08
CA THR A 452 -6.32 -29.23 0.02
C THR A 452 -7.55 -29.50 -0.85
N ALA A 453 -7.59 -30.66 -1.49
CA ALA A 453 -8.83 -31.11 -2.12
C ALA A 453 -9.84 -31.45 -1.02
N ILE A 454 -11.10 -31.01 -1.21
CA ILE A 454 -12.26 -31.48 -0.44
C ILE A 454 -12.59 -32.91 -0.90
N LYS A 455 -12.50 -33.15 -2.20
CA LYS A 455 -12.77 -34.44 -2.85
C LYS A 455 -11.88 -34.62 -4.07
N GLU A 456 -11.21 -35.76 -4.19
CA GLU A 456 -10.50 -36.14 -5.42
C GLU A 456 -11.44 -36.90 -6.36
N LEU A 457 -11.35 -36.62 -7.67
CA LEU A 457 -12.30 -37.10 -8.69
C LEU A 457 -11.59 -37.86 -9.83
N GLY A 458 -10.40 -38.41 -9.57
CA GLY A 458 -9.63 -39.19 -10.55
C GLY A 458 -8.93 -38.33 -11.61
N LYS A 459 -8.75 -38.88 -12.81
CA LYS A 459 -8.17 -38.17 -13.98
C LYS A 459 -9.26 -37.78 -14.98
N HIS A 460 -9.11 -36.64 -15.63
CA HIS A 460 -10.02 -36.23 -16.71
C HIS A 460 -9.74 -37.02 -18.02
N PRO A 461 -10.75 -37.61 -18.69
CA PRO A 461 -10.53 -38.54 -19.80
C PRO A 461 -9.88 -37.90 -21.04
N GLU A 462 -10.13 -36.62 -21.35
CA GLU A 462 -9.47 -35.96 -22.50
C GLU A 462 -8.04 -35.46 -22.24
N THR A 463 -7.60 -35.33 -20.98
CA THR A 463 -6.37 -34.57 -20.64
C THR A 463 -5.41 -35.30 -19.72
N GLU A 464 -5.83 -36.42 -19.13
CA GLU A 464 -5.13 -37.20 -18.08
C GLU A 464 -4.72 -36.43 -16.81
N GLU A 465 -4.99 -35.12 -16.75
CA GLU A 465 -4.74 -34.29 -15.57
C GLU A 465 -5.67 -34.71 -14.41
N ALA A 466 -5.14 -34.66 -13.19
CA ALA A 466 -5.91 -34.97 -11.99
C ALA A 466 -7.02 -33.92 -11.75
N MET A 467 -8.19 -34.42 -11.37
CA MET A 467 -9.39 -33.64 -11.04
C MET A 467 -9.67 -33.68 -9.54
N GLY A 468 -10.14 -32.56 -9.00
CA GLY A 468 -10.67 -32.51 -7.64
C GLY A 468 -11.49 -31.26 -7.37
N VAL A 469 -12.26 -31.29 -6.28
CA VAL A 469 -12.98 -30.15 -5.72
C VAL A 469 -12.11 -29.52 -4.64
N TYR A 470 -12.02 -28.18 -4.61
CA TYR A 470 -11.15 -27.43 -3.72
C TYR A 470 -11.90 -26.23 -3.12
N SER A 471 -11.63 -25.86 -1.87
CA SER A 471 -12.11 -24.60 -1.29
C SER A 471 -11.28 -23.41 -1.79
N GLY A 472 -11.90 -22.26 -2.03
CA GLY A 472 -11.24 -21.06 -2.55
C GLY A 472 -11.78 -19.76 -1.95
N LYS A 473 -11.07 -18.65 -2.19
CA LYS A 473 -11.47 -17.29 -1.74
C LYS A 473 -12.86 -16.86 -2.23
N TYR A 474 -13.36 -17.50 -3.29
CA TYR A 474 -14.59 -17.17 -4.02
C TYR A 474 -15.62 -18.32 -3.98
N GLY A 475 -15.52 -19.22 -3.00
CA GLY A 475 -16.32 -20.44 -2.90
C GLY A 475 -15.58 -21.71 -3.35
N PRO A 476 -16.26 -22.87 -3.32
CA PRO A 476 -15.73 -24.13 -3.82
C PRO A 476 -15.55 -24.12 -5.34
N TYR A 477 -14.58 -24.89 -5.85
CA TYR A 477 -14.31 -24.97 -7.28
C TYR A 477 -13.77 -26.35 -7.70
N VAL A 478 -14.21 -26.82 -8.86
CA VAL A 478 -13.59 -27.94 -9.58
C VAL A 478 -12.31 -27.47 -10.24
N LYS A 479 -11.28 -28.30 -10.19
CA LYS A 479 -9.99 -28.05 -10.85
C LYS A 479 -9.52 -29.28 -11.60
N CYS A 480 -9.09 -29.08 -12.83
CA CYS A 480 -8.33 -30.03 -13.65
C CYS A 480 -7.02 -29.35 -14.04
N GLY A 481 -5.89 -29.78 -13.45
CA GLY A 481 -4.56 -29.22 -13.71
C GLY A 481 -4.44 -27.69 -13.57
N LYS A 482 -4.56 -26.97 -14.69
CA LYS A 482 -4.53 -25.49 -14.78
C LYS A 482 -5.90 -24.83 -14.95
N VAL A 483 -6.96 -25.59 -15.22
CA VAL A 483 -8.32 -25.08 -15.44
C VAL A 483 -9.11 -25.16 -14.14
N ASN A 484 -9.63 -24.01 -13.69
CA ASN A 484 -10.52 -23.90 -12.53
C ASN A 484 -11.93 -23.47 -12.98
N VAL A 485 -12.96 -24.09 -12.42
CA VAL A 485 -14.38 -23.75 -12.61
C VAL A 485 -15.04 -23.72 -11.24
N SER A 486 -15.62 -22.58 -10.85
CA SER A 486 -16.40 -22.48 -9.61
C SER A 486 -17.51 -23.52 -9.61
N LEU A 487 -17.76 -24.14 -8.47
CA LEU A 487 -18.87 -25.07 -8.33
C LEU A 487 -20.19 -24.26 -8.31
N PRO A 488 -21.26 -24.72 -8.96
CA PRO A 488 -22.58 -24.13 -8.81
C PRO A 488 -23.07 -24.19 -7.36
N ASP A 489 -23.85 -23.20 -6.93
CA ASP A 489 -24.30 -23.06 -5.53
C ASP A 489 -25.31 -24.15 -5.09
N ASP A 490 -25.87 -24.91 -6.04
CA ASP A 490 -26.73 -26.09 -5.81
C ASP A 490 -25.97 -27.41 -5.59
N LEU A 491 -24.64 -27.41 -5.72
CA LEU A 491 -23.81 -28.62 -5.62
C LEU A 491 -22.90 -28.58 -4.38
N GLU A 492 -23.17 -29.43 -3.39
CA GLU A 492 -22.30 -29.62 -2.24
C GLU A 492 -20.92 -30.19 -2.66
N PRO A 493 -19.80 -29.60 -2.23
CA PRO A 493 -18.44 -30.02 -2.61
C PRO A 493 -18.12 -31.50 -2.38
N GLU A 494 -18.69 -32.07 -1.32
CA GLU A 494 -18.54 -33.45 -0.90
C GLU A 494 -19.34 -34.43 -1.78
N ASN A 495 -20.39 -33.96 -2.46
CA ASN A 495 -21.30 -34.79 -3.24
C ASN A 495 -21.06 -34.76 -4.77
N VAL A 496 -20.18 -33.88 -5.26
CA VAL A 496 -19.77 -33.81 -6.69
C VAL A 496 -19.28 -35.17 -7.22
N THR A 497 -19.74 -35.57 -8.40
CA THR A 497 -19.26 -36.77 -9.13
C THR A 497 -18.21 -36.40 -10.19
N ALA A 498 -17.38 -37.38 -10.60
CA ALA A 498 -16.40 -37.16 -11.66
C ALA A 498 -17.05 -36.75 -13.00
N GLU A 499 -18.22 -37.31 -13.31
CA GLU A 499 -19.03 -36.99 -14.50
C GLU A 499 -19.48 -35.52 -14.51
N LYS A 500 -20.05 -35.04 -13.39
CA LYS A 500 -20.49 -33.63 -13.27
C LYS A 500 -19.30 -32.66 -13.29
N ALA A 501 -18.16 -33.07 -12.75
CA ALA A 501 -16.92 -32.30 -12.85
C ALA A 501 -16.41 -32.18 -14.30
N ILE A 502 -16.47 -33.25 -15.09
CA ILE A 502 -16.12 -33.23 -16.53
C ILE A 502 -17.04 -32.29 -17.30
N GLU A 503 -18.37 -32.37 -17.05
CA GLU A 503 -19.37 -31.48 -17.67
C GLU A 503 -19.06 -29.99 -17.40
N LEU A 504 -18.79 -29.63 -16.14
CA LEU A 504 -18.44 -28.26 -15.74
C LEU A 504 -17.10 -27.78 -16.34
N LEU A 505 -16.15 -28.68 -16.56
CA LEU A 505 -14.82 -28.36 -17.11
C LEU A 505 -14.81 -28.21 -18.65
N ALA A 506 -15.66 -28.97 -19.36
CA ALA A 506 -15.65 -29.05 -20.82
C ALA A 506 -15.72 -27.68 -21.54
N PRO A 507 -16.54 -26.67 -21.11
CA PRO A 507 -16.56 -25.35 -21.74
C PRO A 507 -15.22 -24.60 -21.67
N LYS A 508 -14.43 -24.78 -20.60
CA LYS A 508 -13.12 -24.12 -20.45
C LYS A 508 -11.98 -24.92 -21.09
N ILE A 509 -12.05 -26.25 -21.08
CA ILE A 509 -11.05 -27.11 -21.76
C ILE A 509 -11.15 -26.91 -23.29
N THR A 510 -12.36 -26.89 -23.86
CA THR A 510 -12.57 -26.61 -25.29
C THR A 510 -12.17 -25.19 -25.68
N ALA A 511 -12.43 -24.17 -24.83
CA ALA A 511 -11.95 -22.81 -25.05
C ALA A 511 -10.41 -22.72 -25.04
N SER A 512 -9.73 -23.49 -24.20
CA SER A 512 -8.26 -23.55 -24.14
C SER A 512 -7.65 -24.05 -25.45
N LYS A 513 -8.26 -25.08 -26.07
CA LYS A 513 -7.83 -25.65 -27.36
C LYS A 513 -7.88 -24.66 -28.55
N LYS A 514 -8.56 -23.50 -28.43
CA LYS A 514 -8.75 -22.51 -29.53
C LYS A 514 -7.76 -21.33 -29.59
N LYS A 515 -6.73 -21.24 -28.74
CA LYS A 515 -5.75 -20.10 -28.76
C LYS A 515 -4.30 -20.49 -29.10
N THR A 516 -4.07 -20.94 -30.33
CA THR A 516 -2.73 -21.30 -30.85
C THR A 516 -2.40 -20.73 -32.24
N LYS A 517 -2.52 -19.40 -32.44
CA LYS A 517 -1.70 -18.68 -33.44
C LYS A 517 -0.54 -17.95 -32.74
N LYS A 518 0.59 -18.65 -32.66
CA LYS A 518 1.81 -18.29 -31.92
C LYS A 518 2.62 -17.22 -32.67
N LYS A 519 2.43 -15.94 -32.34
CA LYS A 519 3.25 -14.84 -32.88
C LYS A 519 4.61 -14.81 -32.16
N SER A 520 5.66 -15.33 -32.80
CA SER A 520 6.99 -15.49 -32.21
C SER A 520 7.82 -14.21 -32.26
N THR A 521 7.99 -13.53 -31.12
CA THR A 521 9.02 -12.49 -30.95
C THR A 521 10.36 -13.14 -30.64
N GLY A 522 11.30 -13.07 -31.58
CA GLY A 522 12.62 -13.68 -31.47
C GLY A 522 13.51 -13.02 -30.39
N LYS A 523 14.25 -13.84 -29.65
CA LYS A 523 15.23 -13.44 -28.63
C LYS A 523 16.43 -12.70 -29.26
N LYS A 524 16.29 -11.40 -29.52
CA LYS A 524 17.35 -10.60 -30.19
C LYS A 524 18.37 -10.06 -29.18
N THR A 525 19.48 -10.75 -29.03
CA THR A 525 20.65 -10.31 -28.26
C THR A 525 21.37 -9.15 -28.95
N THR A 526 21.55 -8.02 -28.28
CA THR A 526 22.40 -6.91 -28.74
C THR A 526 23.79 -6.99 -28.11
N LYS A 527 24.80 -7.35 -28.92
CA LYS A 527 26.22 -7.24 -28.54
C LYS A 527 26.69 -5.78 -28.59
N LYS A 528 27.76 -5.47 -27.84
CA LYS A 528 28.53 -4.23 -27.96
C LYS A 528 29.00 -4.00 -29.41
N SER A 529 29.00 -2.74 -29.86
CA SER A 529 29.70 -2.29 -31.07
C SER A 529 30.71 -1.20 -30.71
N SER A 530 31.99 -1.42 -31.02
CA SER A 530 33.11 -0.52 -30.69
C SER A 530 33.58 0.33 -31.88
N LYS A 531 34.28 1.44 -31.60
CA LYS A 531 34.79 2.43 -32.56
C LYS A 531 35.71 1.84 -33.66
N LYS A 532 35.59 2.34 -34.90
CA LYS A 532 36.65 2.84 -35.82
C LYS A 532 36.11 2.97 -37.27
N PRO A 533 36.76 3.70 -38.20
CA PRO A 533 37.54 4.95 -38.04
C PRO A 533 37.13 6.03 -39.08
N THR A 534 37.87 7.14 -39.12
CA THR A 534 37.75 8.25 -40.09
C THR A 534 38.19 7.91 -41.52
N ALA A 535 37.55 8.53 -42.53
CA ALA A 535 38.11 8.74 -43.88
C ALA A 535 37.71 10.13 -44.40
N ASN A 536 38.49 10.68 -45.33
CA ASN A 536 38.52 12.11 -45.67
C ASN A 536 38.08 12.35 -47.13
N LYS A 537 37.27 13.38 -47.43
CA LYS A 537 37.37 14.11 -48.72
C LYS A 537 36.71 15.49 -48.79
N LYS A 538 37.55 16.44 -49.22
CA LYS A 538 37.31 17.76 -49.85
C LYS A 538 36.53 17.62 -51.19
N VAL A 539 35.94 18.62 -51.89
CA VAL A 539 35.84 20.11 -51.76
C VAL A 539 34.83 20.69 -52.79
N LYS A 540 34.16 21.84 -52.48
CA LYS A 540 33.51 22.88 -53.38
C LYS A 540 32.51 22.41 -54.48
N SER A 541 31.56 23.21 -55.00
CA SER A 541 30.96 24.55 -54.70
C SER A 541 29.47 24.51 -55.19
N SER A 542 28.73 25.50 -55.74
CA SER A 542 28.93 26.90 -56.21
C SER A 542 27.58 27.60 -56.46
N GLY A 543 27.53 28.95 -56.48
CA GLY A 543 26.34 29.78 -56.74
C GLY A 543 25.72 30.34 -55.43
N LYS A 544 25.45 31.65 -55.25
CA LYS A 544 24.70 32.68 -56.04
C LYS A 544 23.18 32.55 -55.86
N ASP A 545 22.40 33.61 -55.55
CA ASP A 545 22.68 35.05 -55.34
C ASP A 545 21.69 35.68 -54.31
N GLU A 546 22.01 36.92 -53.87
CA GLU A 546 21.09 38.02 -53.44
C GLU A 546 19.97 37.77 -52.38
N ASP A 547 19.71 38.62 -51.37
CA ASP A 547 20.41 39.78 -50.78
C ASP A 547 19.88 39.93 -49.30
N SER A 548 19.83 41.01 -48.49
CA SER A 548 20.08 42.45 -48.63
C SER A 548 20.35 43.15 -47.28
N SER A 549 20.50 44.49 -47.34
CA SER A 549 20.33 45.49 -46.27
C SER A 549 20.91 45.15 -44.88
N ALA A 550 22.16 45.56 -44.61
CA ALA A 550 22.50 46.88 -44.06
C ALA A 550 22.07 47.09 -42.58
N ASN A 551 22.96 46.87 -41.60
CA ASN A 551 24.08 47.75 -41.19
C ASN A 551 23.68 48.87 -40.20
N LYS A 552 23.96 48.65 -38.91
CA LYS A 552 24.79 49.56 -38.10
C LYS A 552 25.38 48.89 -36.85
N LYS A 553 26.24 49.63 -36.15
CA LYS A 553 27.30 49.19 -35.22
C LYS A 553 27.49 50.29 -34.16
N ILE A 554 28.37 50.10 -33.16
CA ILE A 554 28.88 51.12 -32.19
C ILE A 554 27.87 51.46 -31.06
N ILE A 555 28.21 51.70 -29.78
CA ILE A 555 29.25 51.18 -28.83
C ILE A 555 28.97 51.78 -27.41
N ARG A 556 29.41 51.12 -26.32
CA ARG A 556 29.71 51.59 -24.90
C ARG A 556 28.99 52.86 -24.34
N ARG A 557 28.66 52.95 -23.04
CA ARG A 557 29.61 53.01 -21.88
C ARG A 557 28.90 52.99 -20.50
N ARG A 558 29.69 52.89 -19.41
CA ARG A 558 29.28 52.93 -17.97
C ARG A 558 29.00 54.34 -17.41
N ALA A 559 28.09 54.43 -16.43
CA ALA A 559 28.15 55.17 -15.14
C ALA A 559 26.82 54.88 -14.37
N SER A 560 26.64 54.63 -13.06
CA SER A 560 27.36 54.76 -11.76
C SER A 560 26.83 55.90 -10.86
N SER A 561 26.77 55.65 -9.54
CA SER A 561 26.30 56.52 -8.42
C SER A 561 24.77 56.56 -8.17
N GLU A 562 24.20 56.80 -6.96
CA GLU A 562 24.64 56.51 -5.56
C GLU A 562 23.53 56.77 -4.50
N SER A 563 23.34 55.85 -3.54
CA SER A 563 22.79 56.10 -2.17
C SER A 563 21.33 56.65 -2.06
N SER A 564 20.70 56.82 -0.88
CA SER A 564 21.10 56.58 0.51
C SER A 564 19.94 56.12 1.43
N THR A 565 20.34 55.66 2.62
CA THR A 565 19.61 55.24 3.84
C THR A 565 18.28 55.89 4.25
N ALA A 566 17.43 55.09 4.92
CA ALA A 566 16.82 55.46 6.22
C ALA A 566 16.64 54.20 7.08
N ASN A 567 16.77 54.34 8.41
CA ASN A 567 16.72 53.21 9.37
C ASN A 567 16.03 53.67 10.66
N ARG A 568 15.06 52.91 11.18
CA ARG A 568 14.68 52.93 12.60
C ARG A 568 13.87 51.69 12.99
#